data_AF-A0AAV6YJC3-F1
#
_entry.id   AF-A0AAV6YJC3-F1
#
_cell.length_a   1.000
_cell.length_b   1.000
_cell.length_c   1.000
_cell.angle_alpha   90.00
_cell.angle_beta   90.00
_cell.angle_gamma   90.00
#
_symmetry.space_group_name_H-M   'P 1'
#
loop_
_entity.id
_entity.type
_entity.pdbx_description
1 polymer ?
#
loop_
_entity_poly.entity_id
_entity_poly.type
_entity_poly.pdbx_seq_one_letter_code
_entity_poly.pdbx_strand_id
1 'polypeptide(L)'
;MIGVIHVCDRRLDCELLGSGMIGVIHVCDRRLDCELLGSGMMGVIHVCDRRLDCELLGSGMMGVIHVCDRRLDCELLGSGMMEVIHVCDRRLDCEL
;
A
#
# COMPACT_ATOMS: atom_id res chain seq x y z
N MET A 1 2.57 -11.90 10.24
CA MET A 1 3.47 -11.02 9.45
C MET A 1 3.51 -11.60 8.05
N ILE A 2 3.04 -10.84 7.07
CA ILE A 2 3.09 -11.15 5.64
C ILE A 2 4.15 -10.24 5.04
N GLY A 3 5.17 -10.83 4.42
CA GLY A 3 6.24 -10.13 3.72
C GLY A 3 6.27 -10.62 2.28
N VAL A 4 6.06 -9.72 1.33
CA VAL A 4 5.89 -10.07 -0.09
C VAL A 4 6.83 -9.19 -0.92
N ILE A 5 7.65 -9.83 -1.75
CA ILE A 5 8.55 -9.14 -2.68
C ILE A 5 8.28 -9.71 -4.06
N HIS A 6 7.77 -8.88 -4.96
CA HIS A 6 7.46 -9.26 -6.34
C HIS A 6 8.07 -8.24 -7.32
N VAL A 7 8.48 -8.75 -8.47
CA VAL A 7 9.17 -7.99 -9.52
C VAL A 7 8.68 -8.50 -10.86
N CYS A 8 8.17 -7.61 -11.72
CA CYS A 8 7.68 -7.93 -13.07
C CYS A 8 6.40 -8.79 -13.13
N ASP A 9 5.51 -8.68 -12.15
CA ASP A 9 4.15 -9.20 -12.19
C ASP A 9 3.12 -8.27 -12.84
N ARG A 10 1.97 -8.83 -13.19
CA ARG A 10 0.89 -8.00 -13.75
C ARG A 10 0.07 -7.32 -12.67
N ARG A 11 -0.14 -8.01 -11.55
CA ARG A 11 -0.97 -7.62 -10.42
C ARG A 11 -0.53 -8.40 -9.19
N LEU A 12 -0.52 -7.74 -8.04
CA LEU A 12 -0.35 -8.38 -6.75
C LEU A 12 -1.46 -7.87 -5.82
N ASP A 13 -2.11 -8.81 -5.14
CA ASP A 13 -3.19 -8.52 -4.20
C ASP A 13 -2.78 -9.13 -2.85
N CYS A 14 -2.71 -8.31 -1.81
CA CYS A 14 -2.32 -8.73 -0.46
C CYS A 14 -3.41 -8.35 0.55
N GLU A 15 -3.92 -9.33 1.30
CA GLU A 15 -4.95 -9.10 2.32
C GLU A 15 -4.51 -9.74 3.65
N LEU A 16 -4.69 -9.02 4.76
CA LEU A 16 -4.53 -9.59 6.10
C LEU A 16 -5.70 -9.20 6.99
N LEU A 17 -6.31 -10.21 7.60
CA LEU A 17 -7.42 -10.08 8.54
C LEU A 17 -6.94 -10.35 9.97
N GLY A 18 -7.31 -9.50 10.92
CA GLY A 18 -6.97 -9.59 12.34
C GLY A 18 -5.80 -8.69 12.72
N SER A 19 -4.92 -9.17 13.59
CA SER A 19 -3.75 -8.40 14.01
C SER A 19 -2.48 -8.84 13.29
N GLY A 20 -1.72 -7.90 12.75
CA GLY A 20 -0.54 -8.27 11.97
C GLY A 20 0.27 -7.14 11.38
N MET A 21 1.20 -7.54 10.52
CA MET A 21 2.04 -6.62 9.76
C MET A 21 2.05 -7.10 8.31
N ILE A 22 1.77 -6.20 7.38
CA ILE A 22 1.95 -6.39 5.94
C ILE A 22 3.16 -5.57 5.54
N GLY A 23 4.14 -6.21 4.89
CA GLY A 23 5.25 -5.55 4.21
C GLY A 23 5.26 -5.97 2.75
N VAL A 24 5.03 -5.04 1.83
CA VAL A 24 5.06 -5.33 0.38
C VAL A 24 6.11 -4.47 -0.30
N ILE A 25 6.93 -5.10 -1.12
CA ILE A 25 7.82 -4.43 -2.07
C ILE A 25 7.46 -4.92 -3.47
N HIS A 26 7.06 -3.99 -4.33
CA HIS A 26 6.57 -4.31 -5.67
C HIS A 26 7.17 -3.35 -6.70
N VAL A 27 7.68 -3.89 -7.80
CA VAL A 27 8.53 -3.16 -8.73
C VAL A 27 8.24 -3.54 -10.19
N CYS A 28 7.99 -2.53 -11.04
CA CYS A 28 7.87 -2.61 -12.50
C CYS A 28 6.60 -3.31 -13.05
N ASP A 29 5.48 -3.16 -12.35
CA ASP A 29 4.23 -3.84 -12.57
C ASP A 29 3.11 -2.88 -13.00
N ARG A 30 1.85 -3.33 -12.99
CA ARG A 30 0.73 -2.45 -13.38
C ARG A 30 -0.14 -2.03 -12.22
N ARG A 31 -0.25 -2.84 -11.18
CA ARG A 31 -1.24 -2.66 -10.12
C ARG A 31 -0.83 -3.46 -8.88
N LEU A 32 -0.87 -2.79 -7.74
CA LEU A 32 -0.79 -3.40 -6.42
C LEU A 32 -2.03 -2.99 -5.64
N ASP A 33 -2.70 -3.97 -5.03
CA ASP A 33 -3.78 -3.73 -4.08
C ASP A 33 -3.40 -4.36 -2.74
N CYS A 34 -3.45 -3.59 -1.66
CA CYS A 34 -3.07 -4.02 -0.31
C CYS A 34 -4.16 -3.65 0.69
N GLU A 35 -4.67 -4.63 1.42
CA GLU A 35 -5.75 -4.44 2.40
C GLU A 35 -5.36 -5.02 3.77
N LEU A 36 -5.48 -4.22 4.82
CA LEU A 36 -5.32 -4.65 6.22
C LEU A 36 -6.62 -4.41 6.97
N LEU A 37 -7.29 -5.48 7.38
CA LEU A 37 -8.46 -5.42 8.26
C LEU A 37 -8.09 -5.83 9.68
N GLY A 38 -8.09 -4.90 10.62
CA GLY A 38 -7.91 -5.14 12.05
C GLY A 38 -6.86 -4.22 12.65
N SER A 39 -5.89 -4.76 13.37
CA SER A 39 -4.89 -3.94 14.07
C SER A 39 -3.45 -4.25 13.70
N GLY A 40 -2.70 -3.27 13.20
CA GLY A 40 -1.40 -3.61 12.65
C GLY A 40 -0.63 -2.51 11.95
N MET A 41 0.40 -2.94 11.23
CA MET A 41 1.24 -2.06 10.43
C MET A 41 1.20 -2.50 8.97
N MET A 42 0.92 -1.58 8.06
CA MET A 42 1.04 -1.81 6.62
C MET A 42 2.20 -0.95 6.10
N GLY A 43 3.21 -1.59 5.55
CA GLY A 43 4.33 -0.95 4.85
C GLY A 43 4.32 -1.38 3.40
N VAL A 44 4.16 -0.43 2.48
CA VAL A 44 4.16 -0.69 1.04
C VAL A 44 5.21 0.16 0.35
N ILE A 45 6.05 -0.48 -0.45
CA ILE A 45 7.01 0.19 -1.34
C ILE A 45 6.67 -0.23 -2.76
N HIS A 46 6.37 0.75 -3.60
CA HIS A 46 5.93 0.51 -4.96
C HIS A 46 6.62 1.46 -5.95
N VAL A 47 7.22 0.89 -7.00
CA VAL A 47 8.16 1.60 -7.88
C VAL A 47 7.93 1.26 -9.34
N CYS A 48 7.76 2.29 -10.18
CA CYS A 48 7.67 2.21 -11.65
C CYS A 48 6.43 1.48 -12.19
N ASP A 49 5.29 1.71 -11.56
CA ASP A 49 4.01 1.07 -11.81
C ASP A 49 2.98 2.05 -12.38
N ARG A 50 1.72 1.59 -12.53
CA ARG A 50 0.63 2.48 -12.94
C ARG A 50 -0.28 2.87 -11.80
N ARG A 51 -0.48 1.99 -10.81
CA ARG A 51 -1.51 2.20 -9.80
C ARG A 51 -1.23 1.43 -8.53
N LEU A 52 -1.36 2.10 -7.40
CA LEU A 52 -1.33 1.51 -6.08
C LEU A 52 -2.62 1.85 -5.34
N ASP A 53 -3.26 0.83 -4.78
CA ASP A 53 -4.37 0.98 -3.83
C ASP A 53 -3.96 0.35 -2.49
N CYS A 54 -4.01 1.13 -1.42
CA CYS A 54 -3.73 0.69 -0.06
C CYS A 54 -4.89 1.05 0.87
N GLU A 55 -5.46 0.06 1.55
CA GLU A 55 -6.55 0.26 2.50
C GLU A 55 -6.20 -0.34 3.86
N LEU A 56 -6.38 0.42 4.93
CA LEU A 56 -6.25 -0.05 6.31
C LEU A 56 -7.54 0.23 7.07
N LEU A 57 -8.31 -0.83 7.33
CA LEU A 57 -9.51 -0.80 8.15
C LEU A 57 -9.16 -1.21 9.58
N GLY A 58 -9.27 -0.31 10.55
CA GLY A 58 -9.15 -0.63 11.98
C GLY A 58 -8.18 0.28 12.72
N SER A 59 -7.12 -0.27 13.33
CA SER A 59 -6.18 0.55 14.10
C SER A 59 -4.72 0.23 13.84
N GLY A 60 -3.93 1.23 13.44
CA GLY A 60 -2.60 0.91 12.95
C GLY A 60 -1.79 2.05 12.38
N MET A 61 -0.73 1.67 11.70
CA MET A 61 0.09 2.60 10.92
C MET A 61 0.18 2.10 9.50
N MET A 62 -0.13 2.98 8.55
CA MET A 62 0.08 2.74 7.13
C MET A 62 1.24 3.62 6.65
N GLY A 63 2.30 3.01 6.14
CA GLY A 63 3.42 3.67 5.50
C GLY A 63 3.48 3.26 4.03
N VAL A 64 3.34 4.22 3.13
CA VAL A 64 3.38 3.96 1.68
C VAL A 64 4.48 4.79 1.04
N ILE A 65 5.36 4.14 0.29
CA ILE A 65 6.38 4.77 -0.54
C ILE A 65 6.06 4.44 -1.99
N HIS A 66 5.84 5.47 -2.79
CA HIS A 66 5.44 5.36 -4.19
C HIS A 66 6.34 6.20 -5.09
N VAL A 67 6.92 5.59 -6.12
CA VAL A 67 7.92 6.26 -6.96
C VAL A 67 7.68 5.97 -8.45
N CYS A 68 7.52 7.04 -9.23
CA CYS A 68 7.40 7.03 -10.70
C CYS A 68 6.11 6.39 -11.23
N ASP A 69 4.98 6.64 -10.56
CA ASP A 69 3.71 6.01 -10.87
C ASP A 69 2.67 6.97 -11.46
N ARG A 70 1.52 6.44 -11.91
CA ARG A 70 0.44 7.30 -12.41
C ARG A 70 -0.58 7.70 -11.36
N ARG A 71 -0.86 6.83 -10.39
CA ARG A 71 -1.94 7.04 -9.42
C ARG A 71 -1.69 6.26 -8.14
N LEU A 72 -1.83 6.95 -7.02
CA LEU A 72 -1.82 6.39 -5.68
C LEU A 72 -3.17 6.66 -5.02
N ASP A 73 -3.82 5.61 -4.53
CA ASP A 73 -5.03 5.67 -3.71
C ASP A 73 -4.69 5.05 -2.33
N CYS A 74 -4.78 5.83 -1.25
CA CYS A 74 -4.58 5.34 0.11
C CYS A 74 -5.77 5.69 0.99
N GLU A 75 -6.35 4.71 1.68
CA GLU A 75 -7.46 4.91 2.61
C GLU A 75 -7.13 4.31 3.98
N LEU A 76 -7.22 5.14 5.03
CA LEU A 76 -7.18 4.70 6.41
C LEU A 76 -8.58 4.81 7.00
N LEU A 77 -9.26 3.69 7.24
CA LEU A 77 -10.57 3.68 7.88
C LEU A 77 -10.44 3.24 9.33
N GLY A 78 -10.19 4.20 10.24
CA GLY A 78 -10.21 3.94 11.68
C GLY A 78 -9.28 4.83 12.51
N SER A 79 -8.41 4.23 13.33
CA SER A 79 -7.56 4.95 14.28
C SER A 79 -6.09 4.64 14.06
N GLY A 80 -5.34 5.60 13.53
CA GLY A 80 -3.97 5.32 13.15
C GLY A 80 -3.21 6.52 12.64
N MET A 81 -2.02 6.24 12.13
CA MET A 81 -1.26 7.21 11.34
C MET A 81 -1.07 6.69 9.93
N MET A 82 -1.21 7.58 8.96
CA MET A 82 -0.89 7.32 7.56
C MET A 82 0.26 8.23 7.15
N GLU A 83 1.35 7.63 6.69
CA GLU A 83 2.47 8.31 6.09
C GLU A 83 2.56 7.89 4.63
N VAL A 84 2.51 8.88 3.73
CA VAL A 84 2.63 8.64 2.29
C VAL A 84 3.76 9.48 1.74
N ILE A 85 4.73 8.81 1.12
CA ILE A 85 5.84 9.40 0.39
C ILE A 85 5.62 9.08 -1.07
N HIS A 86 5.39 10.11 -1.88
CA HIS A 86 5.18 9.96 -3.32
C HIS A 86 6.18 10.79 -4.11
N VAL A 87 6.76 10.21 -5.16
CA VAL A 87 7.80 10.86 -5.99
C VAL A 87 7.45 10.64 -7.46
N CYS A 88 7.28 11.74 -8.20
CA CYS A 88 6.95 11.73 -9.63
C CYS A 88 5.58 11.12 -9.99
N ASP A 89 4.61 11.20 -9.08
CA ASP A 89 3.25 10.72 -9.33
C ASP A 89 2.39 11.73 -10.08
N ARG A 90 1.50 11.21 -10.93
CA ARG A 90 0.52 12.03 -11.65
C ARG A 90 -0.72 12.36 -10.83
N ARG A 91 -1.11 11.48 -9.91
CA ARG A 91 -2.29 11.61 -9.04
C ARG A 91 -2.03 10.95 -7.69
N LEU A 92 -2.46 11.62 -6.64
CA LEU A 92 -2.39 11.17 -5.25
C LEU A 92 -3.75 11.46 -4.60
N ASP A 93 -4.46 10.41 -4.19
CA ASP A 93 -5.72 10.46 -3.47
C ASP A 93 -5.50 9.75 -2.12
N CYS A 94 -5.64 10.48 -1.01
CA CYS A 94 -5.38 9.97 0.35
C CYS A 94 -6.55 10.34 1.28
N GLU A 95 -7.20 9.33 1.89
CA GLU A 95 -8.33 9.49 2.81
C GLU A 95 -8.02 8.89 4.20
N LEU A 96 -8.58 9.48 5.25
CA LEU A 96 -8.36 9.17 6.67
C LEU A 96 -9.70 9.06 7.42
#